data_AF-A0A814EG17-F1
#
_entry.id   AF-A0A814EG17-F1
#
_cell.length_a   1.000
_cell.length_b   1.000
_cell.length_c   1.000
_cell.angle_alpha   90.00
_cell.angle_beta   90.00
_cell.angle_gamma   90.00
#
_symmetry.space_group_name_H-M   'P 1'
#
loop_
_entity.id
_entity.type
_entity.pdbx_description
1 polymer ?
#
loop_
_entity_poly.entity_id
_entity_poly.type
_entity_poly.pdbx_seq_one_letter_code
_entity_poly.pdbx_strand_id
1 'polypeptide(L)'
;MLFKCYWWSNVREAVRFYDAITSIIKDEAANVFIEISPHPVLAISIRECYGLTNQQQSSPLILSTLKRKENEQITLLTSLAQLTTSSHVWQQYFHTRQILPMKNHEEYFDDFPLYKFYLSL
;
A
#
# COMPACT_ATOMS: atom_id res chain seq x y z
N MET A 1 -8.95 20.55 -11.77
CA MET A 1 -8.12 20.99 -12.91
C MET A 1 -6.91 21.71 -12.35
N LEU A 2 -5.70 21.20 -12.53
CA LEU A 2 -4.49 21.86 -12.02
C LEU A 2 -4.17 23.08 -12.90
N PHE A 3 -4.11 24.27 -12.31
CA PHE A 3 -3.75 25.49 -13.03
C PHE A 3 -2.26 25.48 -13.40
N LYS A 4 -1.89 26.15 -14.51
CA LYS A 4 -0.49 26.31 -14.95
C LYS A 4 0.44 26.80 -13.82
N CYS A 5 -0.10 27.61 -12.91
CA CYS A 5 0.60 28.14 -11.75
C CYS A 5 1.17 27.04 -10.84
N TYR A 6 0.50 25.88 -10.71
CA TYR A 6 0.96 24.77 -9.87
C TYR A 6 2.34 24.25 -10.31
N TRP A 7 2.52 24.00 -11.60
CA TRP A 7 3.79 23.51 -12.12
C TRP A 7 4.92 24.52 -11.95
N TRP A 8 4.59 25.82 -12.06
CA TRP A 8 5.53 26.89 -11.76
C TRP A 8 5.94 26.89 -10.28
N SER A 9 4.99 26.75 -9.36
CA SER A 9 5.27 26.69 -7.93
C SER A 9 6.04 25.42 -7.55
N ASN A 10 5.74 24.28 -8.17
CA ASN A 10 6.40 23.01 -7.87
C ASN A 10 7.92 23.02 -8.10
N VAL A 11 8.41 23.90 -8.99
CA VAL A 11 9.85 24.04 -9.28
C VAL A 11 10.51 25.22 -8.54
N ARG A 12 9.75 26.03 -7.80
CA ARG A 12 10.25 27.27 -7.17
C ARG A 12 9.99 27.36 -5.67
N GLU A 13 8.90 26.79 -5.21
CA GLU A 13 8.53 26.75 -3.81
C GLU A 13 9.06 25.47 -3.16
N ALA A 14 9.22 25.51 -1.84
CA ALA A 14 9.60 24.33 -1.07
C ALA A 14 8.52 23.24 -1.14
N VAL A 15 8.94 21.98 -1.32
CA VAL A 15 8.03 20.83 -1.26
C VAL A 15 7.59 20.61 0.18
N ARG A 16 6.31 20.87 0.46
CA ARG A 16 5.69 20.70 1.79
C ARG A 16 5.32 19.24 2.08
N PHE A 17 6.31 18.35 2.01
CA PHE A 17 6.11 16.89 2.14
C PHE A 17 5.50 16.50 3.49
N TYR A 18 6.04 17.03 4.59
CA TYR A 18 5.54 16.77 5.94
C TYR A 18 4.05 17.12 6.09
N ASP A 19 3.64 18.29 5.64
CA ASP A 19 2.24 18.73 5.75
C ASP A 19 1.30 17.82 4.96
N ALA A 20 1.71 17.41 3.75
CA ALA A 20 0.92 16.51 2.92
C ALA A 20 0.75 15.11 3.56
N ILE A 21 1.83 14.52 4.07
CA ILE A 21 1.79 13.20 4.72
C ILE A 21 1.04 13.26 6.05
N THR A 22 1.24 14.29 6.86
CA THR A 22 0.52 14.42 8.14
C THR A 22 -0.98 14.66 7.93
N SER A 23 -1.37 15.42 6.91
CA SER A 23 -2.78 15.57 6.52
C SER A 23 -3.40 14.25 6.10
N ILE A 24 -2.76 13.47 5.21
CA ILE A 24 -3.36 12.19 4.78
C ILE A 24 -3.46 11.16 5.91
N ILE A 25 -2.50 11.16 6.86
CA ILE A 25 -2.56 10.28 8.04
C ILE A 25 -3.73 10.67 8.95
N LYS A 26 -3.97 11.97 9.17
CA LYS A 26 -5.03 12.46 10.09
C LYS A 26 -6.41 12.41 9.45
N ASP A 27 -6.52 12.90 8.23
CA ASP A 27 -7.80 13.19 7.58
C ASP A 27 -8.36 11.93 6.90
N GLU A 28 -7.49 11.07 6.37
CA GLU A 28 -7.88 9.83 5.68
C GLU A 28 -7.55 8.56 6.49
N ALA A 29 -7.02 8.71 7.71
CA ALA A 29 -6.56 7.59 8.55
C ALA A 29 -5.57 6.65 7.82
N ALA A 30 -4.78 7.19 6.90
CA ALA A 30 -3.89 6.41 6.05
C ALA A 30 -2.80 5.70 6.88
N ASN A 31 -2.73 4.38 6.76
CA ASN A 31 -1.74 3.53 7.43
C ASN A 31 -0.97 2.59 6.48
N VAL A 32 -1.27 2.66 5.18
CA VAL A 32 -0.57 1.94 4.11
C VAL A 32 -0.07 2.95 3.08
N PHE A 33 1.21 2.87 2.73
CA PHE A 33 1.87 3.73 1.75
C PHE A 33 2.59 2.89 0.70
N ILE A 34 2.49 3.26 -0.57
CA ILE A 34 3.21 2.63 -1.68
C ILE A 34 4.07 3.69 -2.36
N GLU A 35 5.38 3.52 -2.33
CA GLU A 35 6.33 4.39 -3.02
C GLU A 35 6.54 3.91 -4.46
N ILE A 36 6.17 4.77 -5.41
CA ILE A 36 6.35 4.55 -6.85
C ILE A 36 7.64 5.24 -7.29
N SER A 37 8.75 4.52 -7.26
CA SER A 37 10.07 5.05 -7.53
C SER A 37 11.05 3.92 -7.91
N PRO A 38 12.16 4.21 -8.61
CA PRO A 38 13.19 3.20 -8.92
C PRO A 38 13.96 2.69 -7.69
N HIS A 39 13.83 3.37 -6.55
CA HIS A 39 14.42 2.99 -5.28
C HIS A 39 13.74 3.73 -4.13
N PRO A 40 13.39 3.06 -3.01
CA PRO A 40 12.71 3.71 -1.90
C PRO A 40 13.60 4.75 -1.22
N VAL A 41 13.16 6.01 -1.23
CA VAL A 41 13.82 7.12 -0.53
C VAL A 41 12.92 7.82 0.46
N LEU A 42 11.60 7.65 0.36
CA LEU A 42 10.63 8.36 1.21
C LEU A 42 10.25 7.58 2.47
N ALA A 43 10.55 6.28 2.51
CA ALA A 43 10.11 5.40 3.59
C ALA A 43 10.56 5.86 5.00
N ILE A 44 11.74 6.46 5.15
CA ILE A 44 12.20 6.97 6.44
C ILE A 44 11.36 8.18 6.85
N SER A 45 11.23 9.18 5.96
CA SER A 45 10.46 10.40 6.22
C SER A 45 8.98 10.12 6.50
N ILE A 46 8.39 9.13 5.81
CA ILE A 46 7.00 8.70 6.09
C ILE A 46 6.89 8.13 7.51
N ARG A 47 7.83 7.28 7.95
CA ARG A 47 7.82 6.74 9.33
C ARG A 47 7.96 7.85 10.38
N GLU A 48 8.81 8.83 10.13
CA GLU A 48 8.98 9.98 11.02
C GLU A 48 7.68 10.79 11.12
N CYS A 49 7.08 11.14 9.98
CA CYS A 49 5.79 11.86 9.95
C CYS A 49 4.70 11.07 10.69
N TYR A 50 4.66 9.75 10.51
CA TYR A 50 3.69 8.88 11.17
C TYR A 50 3.90 8.82 12.69
N GLY A 51 5.14 8.67 13.16
CA GLY A 51 5.45 8.65 14.59
C GLY A 51 5.16 9.97 15.30
N LEU A 52 5.27 11.10 14.60
CA LEU A 52 4.90 12.43 15.12
C LEU A 52 3.39 12.66 15.14
N THR A 53 2.64 11.95 14.30
CA THR A 53 1.22 12.22 14.05
C THR A 53 0.30 11.24 14.75
N ASN A 54 0.65 9.95 14.75
CA ASN A 54 -0.18 8.89 15.31
C ASN A 54 0.31 8.54 16.72
N GLN A 55 -0.53 8.78 17.72
CA GLN A 55 -0.25 8.45 19.12
C GLN A 55 -0.46 6.96 19.44
N GLN A 56 -1.17 6.24 18.57
CA GLN A 56 -1.26 4.80 18.69
C GLN A 56 0.06 4.19 18.23
N GLN A 57 0.65 3.32 19.04
CA GLN A 57 1.96 2.68 18.82
C GLN A 57 1.98 1.70 17.62
N SER A 58 1.07 1.84 16.66
CA SER A 58 1.09 1.08 15.42
C SER A 58 2.13 1.64 14.45
N SER A 59 2.74 0.77 13.65
CA SER A 59 3.65 1.17 12.57
C SER A 59 2.93 1.14 11.23
N PRO A 60 3.15 2.12 10.34
CA PRO A 60 2.55 2.10 9.01
C PRO A 60 3.19 1.00 8.15
N LEU A 61 2.39 0.41 7.25
CA LEU A 61 2.92 -0.44 6.19
C LEU A 61 3.44 0.46 5.06
N ILE A 62 4.73 0.38 4.76
CA ILE A 62 5.35 1.16 3.68
C ILE A 62 5.99 0.18 2.71
N LEU A 63 5.52 0.23 1.47
CA LEU A 63 5.91 -0.66 0.39
C LEU A 63 6.62 0.12 -0.72
N SER A 64 7.48 -0.55 -1.47
CA SER A 64 8.21 0.03 -2.59
C SER A 64 7.95 -0.76 -3.86
N THR A 65 7.73 -0.07 -4.97
CA THR A 65 7.55 -0.71 -6.28
C THR A 65 8.85 -1.32 -6.82
N LEU A 66 9.98 -0.61 -6.66
CA LEU A 66 11.29 -1.05 -7.14
C LEU A 66 12.39 -0.75 -6.12
N LYS A 67 13.49 -1.49 -6.20
CA LYS A 67 14.68 -1.25 -5.39
C LYS A 67 15.93 -1.45 -6.24
N ARG A 68 16.81 -0.43 -6.24
CA ARG A 68 18.07 -0.45 -6.97
C ARG A 68 18.87 -1.74 -6.71
N LYS A 69 19.38 -2.35 -7.79
CA LYS A 69 20.15 -3.61 -7.79
C LYS A 69 19.36 -4.84 -7.33
N GLU A 70 18.03 -4.76 -7.26
CA GLU A 70 17.16 -5.91 -7.03
C GLU A 70 16.33 -6.20 -8.30
N ASN A 71 15.76 -7.40 -8.37
CA ASN A 71 14.93 -7.81 -9.48
C ASN A 71 13.55 -7.12 -9.38
N GLU A 72 13.19 -6.38 -10.42
CA GLU A 72 11.97 -5.56 -10.46
C GLU A 72 10.68 -6.36 -10.21
N GLN A 73 10.54 -7.52 -10.87
CA GLN A 73 9.37 -8.37 -10.72
C GLN A 73 9.29 -8.95 -9.31
N ILE A 74 10.41 -9.41 -8.76
CA ILE A 74 10.46 -9.93 -7.40
C ILE A 74 10.11 -8.82 -6.41
N THR A 75 10.68 -7.62 -6.52
CA THR A 75 10.38 -6.50 -5.62
C THR A 75 8.90 -6.12 -5.68
N LEU A 76 8.33 -5.98 -6.87
CA LEU A 76 6.93 -5.63 -7.04
C LEU A 76 5.99 -6.71 -6.50
N LEU A 77 6.21 -7.97 -6.86
CA LEU A 77 5.39 -9.10 -6.39
C LEU A 77 5.53 -9.31 -4.88
N THR A 78 6.71 -9.07 -4.31
CA THR A 78 6.90 -9.11 -2.84
C THR A 78 6.08 -8.02 -2.16
N SER A 79 6.12 -6.78 -2.68
CA SER A 79 5.29 -5.69 -2.16
C SER A 79 3.80 -5.99 -2.30
N LEU A 80 3.38 -6.59 -3.41
CA LEU A 80 2.00 -7.04 -3.59
C LEU A 80 1.63 -8.14 -2.58
N ALA A 81 2.49 -9.14 -2.37
CA ALA A 81 2.26 -10.18 -1.38
C ALA A 81 2.11 -9.60 0.03
N GLN A 82 2.98 -8.67 0.41
CA GLN A 82 2.89 -7.96 1.70
C GLN A 82 1.57 -7.18 1.82
N LEU A 83 1.15 -6.50 0.75
CA LEU A 83 -0.14 -5.81 0.67
C LEU A 83 -1.31 -6.79 0.87
N THR A 84 -1.27 -7.96 0.22
CA THR A 84 -2.31 -9.00 0.37
C THR A 84 -2.34 -9.67 1.74
N THR A 85 -1.24 -9.65 2.49
CA THR A 85 -1.24 -10.14 3.88
C THR A 85 -1.71 -9.09 4.89
N SER A 86 -1.87 -7.84 4.46
CA SER A 86 -2.42 -6.77 5.29
C SER A 86 -3.95 -6.83 5.33
N SER A 87 -4.52 -6.87 6.54
CA SER A 87 -5.97 -6.92 6.76
C SER A 87 -6.74 -5.71 6.20
N HIS A 88 -6.08 -4.55 6.12
CA HIS A 88 -6.70 -3.27 5.74
C HIS A 88 -7.11 -3.20 4.27
N VAL A 89 -6.38 -3.89 3.39
CA VAL A 89 -6.54 -3.78 1.94
C VAL A 89 -7.81 -4.49 1.47
N TRP A 90 -8.09 -5.65 2.02
CA TRP A 90 -9.24 -6.47 1.62
C TRP A 90 -10.57 -5.85 2.02
N GLN A 91 -10.62 -5.19 3.18
CA GLN A 91 -11.84 -4.53 3.63
C GLN A 91 -12.28 -3.44 2.64
N GLN A 92 -11.35 -2.58 2.20
CA GLN A 92 -11.65 -1.52 1.23
C GLN A 92 -11.89 -2.08 -0.19
N TYR A 93 -11.13 -3.10 -0.59
CA TYR A 93 -11.27 -3.74 -1.90
C TYR A 93 -12.65 -4.40 -2.08
N PHE A 94 -13.15 -5.11 -1.06
CA PHE A 94 -14.44 -5.79 -1.13
C PHE A 94 -15.64 -4.89 -0.82
N HIS A 95 -15.46 -3.81 -0.04
CA HIS A 95 -16.55 -2.85 0.22
C HIS A 95 -17.09 -2.20 -1.08
N THR A 96 -16.23 -2.04 -2.09
CA THR A 96 -16.58 -1.34 -3.33
C THR A 96 -16.93 -2.27 -4.49
N ARG A 97 -16.88 -3.60 -4.29
CA ARG A 97 -17.01 -4.58 -5.38
C ARG A 97 -17.89 -5.74 -5.00
N GLN A 98 -18.85 -6.06 -5.85
CA GLN A 98 -19.57 -7.32 -5.79
C GLN A 98 -18.68 -8.41 -6.39
N ILE A 99 -18.16 -9.32 -5.56
CA ILE A 99 -17.45 -10.51 -6.04
C ILE A 99 -18.50 -11.42 -6.66
N LEU A 100 -18.47 -11.57 -7.99
CA LEU A 100 -19.24 -12.60 -8.66
C LEU A 100 -18.38 -13.87 -8.72
N PRO A 101 -18.92 -15.04 -8.34
CA PRO A 101 -18.23 -16.29 -8.63
C PRO A 101 -18.01 -16.38 -10.15
N MET A 102 -16.82 -16.80 -10.55
CA MET A 102 -16.47 -16.95 -11.96
C MET A 102 -17.45 -17.95 -12.60
N LYS A 103 -18.06 -17.58 -13.73
CA LYS A 103 -19.18 -18.34 -14.32
C LYS A 103 -18.75 -19.62 -15.06
N ASN A 104 -17.46 -19.84 -15.28
CA ASN A 104 -16.93 -20.96 -16.06
C ASN A 104 -16.01 -21.83 -15.19
N HIS A 105 -16.43 -23.08 -14.99
CA HIS A 105 -15.73 -24.14 -14.24
C HIS A 105 -14.54 -24.78 -15.01
N GLU A 106 -14.09 -24.23 -16.14
CA GLU A 106 -13.04 -24.87 -16.97
C GLU A 106 -11.62 -24.38 -16.68
N GLU A 107 -11.43 -23.36 -15.84
CA GLU A 107 -10.12 -23.01 -15.30
C GLU A 107 -10.02 -23.56 -13.87
N TYR A 108 -9.47 -24.77 -13.76
CA TYR A 108 -9.33 -25.56 -12.53
C TYR A 108 -8.77 -24.74 -11.35
N PHE A 109 -9.64 -24.40 -10.39
CA PHE A 109 -9.28 -24.12 -8.99
C PHE A 109 -9.67 -25.30 -8.06
N ASP A 110 -10.03 -26.46 -8.63
CA ASP A 110 -10.67 -27.53 -7.84
C ASP A 110 -9.67 -28.47 -7.13
N ASP A 111 -8.36 -28.35 -7.41
CA ASP A 111 -7.30 -29.13 -6.77
C ASP A 111 -6.47 -28.31 -5.76
N PHE A 112 -7.00 -27.18 -5.26
CA PHE A 112 -6.36 -26.54 -4.10
C PHE A 112 -6.60 -27.38 -2.85
N PRO A 113 -5.58 -27.57 -2.00
CA PRO A 113 -5.76 -28.30 -0.76
C PRO A 113 -6.85 -27.61 0.06
N LEU A 114 -7.86 -28.39 0.46
CA LEU A 114 -8.81 -27.95 1.46
C LEU A 114 -8.07 -27.51 2.71
N TYR A 115 -8.66 -26.55 3.43
CA TYR A 115 -8.11 -26.09 4.70
C TYR A 115 -7.84 -27.30 5.62
N LYS A 116 -6.59 -27.42 6.09
CA LYS A 116 -6.21 -28.50 7.00
C LYS A 116 -6.77 -28.21 8.39
N PHE A 117 -7.80 -28.92 8.78
CA PHE A 117 -8.32 -28.89 10.15
C PHE A 117 -7.40 -29.69 11.07
N TYR A 118 -6.75 -29.01 12.01
CA TYR A 118 -6.08 -29.66 13.13
C TYR A 118 -7.13 -29.94 14.22
N LEU A 119 -7.77 -31.10 14.16
CA LEU A 119 -8.66 -31.58 15.21
C LEU A 119 -7.79 -32.18 16.33
N SER A 120 -7.57 -31.44 17.41
CA SER A 120 -7.04 -32.00 18.65
C SER A 120 -8.14 -32.85 19.31
N LEU A 121 -7.93 -34.17 19.35
CA LEU A 121 -8.70 -35.10 20.19
C LEU A 121 -8.23 -35.04 21.64
#